data_AF-X1CZ53-F1
#
_entry.id   AF-X1CZ53-F1
#
_cell.length_a   1.000
_cell.length_b   1.000
_cell.length_c   1.000
_cell.angle_alpha   90.00
_cell.angle_beta   90.00
_cell.angle_gamma   90.00
#
_symmetry.space_group_name_H-M   'P 1'
#
loop_
_entity.id
_entity.type
_entity.pdbx_description
1 polymer ?
#
loop_
_entity_poly.entity_id
_entity_poly.type
_entity_poly.pdbx_seq_one_letter_code
_entity_poly.pdbx_strand_id
1 'polypeptide(L)'
;FLETLAGVFLKSGGDARVVADGLKVTVQGGIGTAEEDKFLREHYDLDGTGWATPFMLVPEVINLNEEHLKKLADSKKSDVYLSHASPLGVLFWNIGNSASELMRKRRIANGSPGSPCVKKHAAFDTEFTEIPQCLASKPYQKKKLAALMKEKLPLKVFEKRKQNILAKACICHDLAGAATITLGIDKKAQTALTPGPNIINFSKISSLKEMVDHIYGRINLITSENRVHMFLRELELYVEHFRAKFEDISLGIVVNEGKKQLIEFGSNLLDGISYYKELTEKFIEEKKDSFILSLESLKCEVIDINRKVEFLEF
;
A
#
# COMPACT_ATOMS: atom_id res chain seq x y z
N PHE A 1 -19.72 7.28 -26.97
CA PHE A 1 -19.22 5.97 -26.48
C PHE A 1 -17.85 6.06 -25.81
N LEU A 2 -16.89 6.87 -26.28
CA LEU A 2 -15.53 6.93 -25.71
C LEU A 2 -15.39 7.63 -24.34
N GLU A 3 -16.43 8.31 -23.86
CA GLU A 3 -16.42 9.07 -22.59
C GLU A 3 -17.16 8.35 -21.44
N THR A 4 -17.73 7.16 -21.69
CA THR A 4 -18.35 6.36 -20.63
C THR A 4 -17.33 5.35 -20.08
N LEU A 5 -17.47 4.98 -18.81
CA LEU A 5 -16.67 3.91 -18.18
C LEU A 5 -16.69 2.62 -19.02
N ALA A 6 -17.84 2.29 -19.61
CA ALA A 6 -17.98 1.18 -20.55
C ALA A 6 -17.12 1.34 -21.82
N GLY A 7 -17.06 2.55 -22.39
CA GLY A 7 -16.20 2.83 -23.54
C GLY A 7 -14.71 2.73 -23.21
N VAL A 8 -14.30 3.25 -22.06
CA VAL A 8 -12.92 3.14 -21.58
C VAL A 8 -12.56 1.67 -21.32
N PHE A 9 -13.44 0.90 -20.69
CA PHE A 9 -13.26 -0.53 -20.45
C PHE A 9 -13.04 -1.31 -21.75
N LEU A 10 -13.89 -1.10 -22.75
CA LEU A 10 -13.76 -1.72 -24.07
C LEU A 10 -12.44 -1.34 -24.76
N LYS A 11 -12.06 -0.07 -24.70
CA LYS A 11 -10.80 0.42 -25.30
C LYS A 11 -9.57 -0.21 -24.66
N SER A 12 -9.64 -0.51 -23.36
CA SER A 12 -8.58 -1.20 -22.61
C SER A 12 -8.56 -2.73 -22.83
N GLY A 13 -9.34 -3.25 -23.79
CA GLY A 13 -9.42 -4.69 -24.09
C GLY A 13 -10.43 -5.45 -23.24
N GLY A 14 -11.35 -4.75 -22.57
CA GLY A 14 -12.45 -5.33 -21.83
C GLY A 14 -13.43 -6.11 -22.72
N ASP A 15 -14.06 -7.13 -22.15
CA ASP A 15 -15.01 -8.00 -22.86
C ASP A 15 -16.35 -7.29 -23.12
N ALA A 16 -16.76 -7.19 -24.38
CA ALA A 16 -18.00 -6.54 -24.78
C ALA A 16 -19.26 -7.18 -24.18
N ARG A 17 -19.20 -8.46 -23.80
CA ARG A 17 -20.31 -9.13 -23.10
C ARG A 17 -20.56 -8.50 -21.74
N VAL A 18 -19.52 -8.10 -21.02
CA VAL A 18 -19.67 -7.43 -19.70
C VAL A 18 -20.42 -6.11 -19.83
N VAL A 19 -20.18 -5.36 -20.91
CA VAL A 19 -20.92 -4.12 -21.19
C VAL A 19 -22.36 -4.42 -21.60
N ALA A 20 -22.57 -5.42 -22.46
CA ALA A 20 -23.89 -5.82 -22.94
C ALA A 20 -24.80 -6.34 -21.80
N ASP A 21 -24.21 -7.05 -20.83
CA ASP A 21 -24.92 -7.63 -19.68
C ASP A 21 -25.15 -6.62 -18.53
N GLY A 22 -24.77 -5.36 -18.74
CA GLY A 22 -24.86 -4.30 -17.73
C GLY A 22 -23.59 -4.22 -16.89
N LEU A 23 -22.57 -3.52 -17.42
CA LEU A 23 -21.30 -3.28 -16.72
C LEU A 23 -21.57 -2.69 -15.34
N LYS A 24 -21.07 -3.36 -14.30
CA LYS A 24 -21.07 -2.86 -12.93
C LYS A 24 -19.69 -2.41 -12.51
N VAL A 25 -19.62 -1.30 -11.78
CA VAL A 25 -18.39 -0.72 -11.26
C VAL A 25 -18.44 -0.66 -9.74
N THR A 26 -17.49 -1.33 -9.10
CA THR A 26 -17.31 -1.28 -7.65
C THR A 26 -15.95 -0.69 -7.31
N VAL A 27 -15.86 0.01 -6.19
CA VAL A 27 -14.59 0.60 -5.71
C VAL A 27 -14.21 0.08 -4.33
N GLN A 28 -12.92 0.02 -4.03
CA GLN A 28 -12.40 -0.36 -2.73
C GLN A 28 -11.19 0.51 -2.37
N GLY A 29 -10.92 0.65 -1.08
CA GLY A 29 -9.71 1.27 -0.57
C GLY A 29 -10.00 2.46 0.36
N GLY A 30 -9.50 2.38 1.60
CA GLY A 30 -9.59 3.48 2.57
C GLY A 30 -10.97 3.73 3.19
N ILE A 31 -12.04 3.21 2.61
CA ILE A 31 -13.41 3.32 3.12
C ILE A 31 -13.45 2.85 4.57
N GLY A 32 -13.94 3.73 5.44
CA GLY A 32 -13.97 3.54 6.87
C GLY A 32 -15.33 3.78 7.50
N THR A 33 -16.21 4.56 6.89
CA THR A 33 -17.56 4.84 7.44
C THR A 33 -18.70 4.51 6.45
N ALA A 34 -19.92 4.41 6.96
CA ALA A 34 -21.12 4.21 6.14
C ALA A 34 -21.43 5.44 5.27
N GLU A 35 -21.08 6.63 5.74
CA GLU A 35 -21.23 7.89 5.00
C GLU A 35 -20.28 7.94 3.80
N GLU A 36 -19.02 7.50 3.97
CA GLU A 36 -18.07 7.37 2.86
C GLU A 36 -18.54 6.34 1.82
N ASP A 37 -19.05 5.19 2.27
CA ASP A 37 -19.66 4.19 1.39
C ASP A 37 -20.86 4.76 0.60
N LYS A 38 -21.78 5.40 1.32
CA LYS A 38 -22.97 6.03 0.74
C LYS A 38 -22.59 7.10 -0.27
N PHE A 39 -21.62 7.94 0.10
CA PHE A 39 -21.11 9.00 -0.77
C PHE A 39 -20.59 8.42 -2.09
N LEU A 40 -19.77 7.36 -2.04
CA LEU A 40 -19.24 6.73 -3.25
C LEU A 40 -20.36 6.19 -4.14
N ARG A 41 -21.37 5.54 -3.56
CA ARG A 41 -22.50 5.00 -4.31
C ARG A 41 -23.41 6.08 -4.90
N GLU A 42 -23.68 7.16 -4.17
CA GLU A 42 -24.65 8.18 -4.58
C GLU A 42 -24.03 9.28 -5.45
N HIS A 43 -22.83 9.75 -5.12
CA HIS A 43 -22.18 10.84 -5.86
C HIS A 43 -21.56 10.37 -7.17
N TYR A 44 -20.91 9.20 -7.16
CA TYR A 44 -20.25 8.63 -8.33
C TYR A 44 -21.08 7.55 -9.04
N ASP A 45 -22.30 7.27 -8.57
CA ASP A 45 -23.21 6.27 -9.13
C ASP A 45 -22.55 4.88 -9.27
N LEU A 46 -21.87 4.46 -8.20
CA LEU A 46 -21.15 3.19 -8.15
C LEU A 46 -22.07 2.05 -7.70
N ASP A 47 -21.98 0.90 -8.37
CA ASP A 47 -22.78 -0.30 -8.07
C ASP A 47 -22.48 -0.91 -6.69
N GLY A 48 -21.33 -0.59 -6.10
CA GLY A 48 -20.99 -1.07 -4.78
C GLY A 48 -19.61 -0.67 -4.30
N THR A 49 -19.33 -1.01 -3.05
CA THR A 49 -18.02 -0.82 -2.44
C THR A 49 -17.49 -2.11 -1.82
N GLY A 50 -16.21 -2.14 -1.49
CA GLY A 50 -15.60 -3.26 -0.79
C GLY A 50 -14.70 -2.82 0.36
N TRP A 51 -14.71 -3.65 1.39
CA TRP A 51 -14.04 -3.44 2.67
C TRP A 51 -13.15 -4.64 2.96
N ALA A 52 -11.88 -4.41 3.33
CA ALA A 52 -10.92 -5.48 3.54
C ALA A 52 -10.21 -5.36 4.89
N THR A 53 -9.43 -4.30 5.09
CA THR A 53 -8.62 -4.12 6.30
C THR A 53 -9.39 -4.32 7.62
N PRO A 54 -10.61 -3.77 7.81
CA PRO A 54 -11.34 -3.97 9.06
C PRO A 54 -11.74 -5.43 9.31
N PHE A 55 -11.99 -6.22 8.25
CA PHE A 55 -12.28 -7.65 8.35
C PHE A 55 -11.09 -8.46 8.88
N MET A 56 -9.87 -7.89 8.89
CA MET A 56 -8.75 -8.55 9.54
C MET A 56 -8.87 -8.61 11.07
N LEU A 57 -9.85 -7.91 11.64
CA LEU A 57 -10.22 -7.98 13.06
C LEU A 57 -11.50 -8.80 13.30
N VAL A 58 -11.94 -9.59 12.32
CA VAL A 58 -13.15 -10.42 12.39
C VAL A 58 -12.77 -11.90 12.34
N PRO A 59 -12.57 -12.57 13.50
CA PRO A 59 -12.06 -13.95 13.56
C PRO A 59 -12.92 -14.98 12.82
N GLU A 60 -14.21 -14.69 12.66
CA GLU A 60 -15.18 -15.57 11.97
C GLU A 60 -14.89 -15.74 10.47
N VAL A 61 -14.17 -14.79 9.85
CA VAL A 61 -13.93 -14.76 8.40
C VAL A 61 -12.47 -14.57 8.02
N ILE A 62 -11.55 -14.67 8.99
CA ILE A 62 -10.10 -14.61 8.73
C ILE A 62 -9.34 -15.70 9.47
N ASN A 63 -8.34 -16.29 8.81
CA ASN A 63 -7.44 -17.27 9.42
C ASN A 63 -6.28 -16.57 10.15
N LEU A 64 -6.57 -15.95 11.29
CA LEU A 64 -5.55 -15.38 12.18
C LEU A 64 -5.70 -15.94 13.60
N ASN A 65 -4.57 -16.23 14.23
CA ASN A 65 -4.56 -16.57 15.66
C ASN A 65 -4.72 -15.32 16.53
N GLU A 66 -4.97 -15.53 17.83
CA GLU A 66 -5.19 -14.46 18.80
C GLU A 66 -4.01 -13.48 18.89
N GLU A 67 -2.76 -13.97 18.79
CA GLU A 67 -1.57 -13.12 18.83
C GLU A 67 -1.56 -12.12 17.65
N HIS A 68 -1.86 -12.58 16.43
CA HIS A 68 -1.90 -11.71 15.25
C HIS A 68 -3.08 -10.75 15.28
N LEU A 69 -4.26 -11.20 15.73
CA LEU A 69 -5.44 -10.33 15.91
C LEU A 69 -5.13 -9.20 16.89
N LYS A 70 -4.53 -9.52 18.03
CA LYS A 70 -4.11 -8.53 19.02
C LYS A 70 -3.09 -7.55 18.44
N LYS A 71 -2.11 -8.05 17.67
CA LYS A 71 -1.10 -7.20 17.02
C LYS A 71 -1.73 -6.21 16.03
N LEU A 72 -2.75 -6.62 15.28
CA LEU A 72 -3.52 -5.73 14.40
C LEU A 72 -4.32 -4.70 15.19
N ALA A 73 -5.02 -5.13 16.23
CA ALA A 73 -5.82 -4.26 17.10
C ALA A 73 -4.97 -3.20 17.83
N ASP A 74 -3.75 -3.55 18.22
CA ASP A 74 -2.81 -2.67 18.92
C ASP A 74 -1.95 -1.82 17.96
N SER A 75 -2.11 -1.97 16.64
CA SER A 75 -1.26 -1.32 15.63
C SER A 75 -1.43 0.20 15.63
N LYS A 76 -0.30 0.92 15.63
CA LYS A 76 -0.25 2.39 15.54
C LYS A 76 0.27 2.82 14.18
N LYS A 77 0.17 4.12 13.87
CA LYS A 77 0.70 4.71 12.63
C LYS A 77 2.19 4.36 12.39
N SER A 78 2.99 4.25 13.44
CA SER A 78 4.42 3.88 13.35
C SER A 78 4.66 2.40 13.02
N ASP A 79 3.67 1.52 13.21
CA ASP A 79 3.80 0.09 12.95
C ASP A 79 3.48 -0.26 11.49
N VAL A 80 2.66 0.55 10.83
CA VAL A 80 2.15 0.30 9.47
C VAL A 80 2.93 1.12 8.46
N TYR A 81 3.50 0.47 7.44
CA TYR A 81 4.25 1.17 6.41
C TYR A 81 4.08 0.51 5.03
N LEU A 82 4.20 1.32 3.97
CA LEU A 82 4.21 0.82 2.60
C LEU A 82 5.59 0.22 2.33
N SER A 83 5.63 -1.08 2.03
CA SER A 83 6.86 -1.86 2.03
C SER A 83 7.34 -2.18 0.62
N HIS A 84 8.67 -2.14 0.43
CA HIS A 84 9.36 -2.69 -0.74
C HIS A 84 9.67 -4.20 -0.60
N ALA A 85 9.05 -4.89 0.36
CA ALA A 85 9.40 -6.27 0.68
C ALA A 85 9.08 -7.30 -0.41
N SER A 86 8.21 -6.98 -1.39
CA SER A 86 7.87 -7.92 -2.45
C SER A 86 9.08 -8.26 -3.32
N PRO A 87 9.40 -9.56 -3.51
CA PRO A 87 10.35 -9.99 -4.51
C PRO A 87 9.84 -9.81 -5.94
N LEU A 88 8.57 -9.43 -6.13
CA LEU A 88 7.95 -9.19 -7.44
C LEU A 88 7.89 -7.70 -7.82
N GLY A 89 8.48 -6.82 -7.00
CA GLY A 89 8.49 -5.37 -7.27
C GLY A 89 7.20 -4.63 -6.91
N VAL A 90 6.14 -5.34 -6.50
CA VAL A 90 4.87 -4.73 -6.08
C VAL A 90 4.95 -4.22 -4.64
N LEU A 91 4.53 -2.97 -4.39
CA LEU A 91 4.45 -2.43 -3.03
C LEU A 91 3.23 -3.00 -2.30
N PHE A 92 3.37 -3.26 -1.01
CA PHE A 92 2.24 -3.63 -0.16
C PHE A 92 2.43 -3.13 1.28
N TRP A 93 1.33 -2.87 1.97
CA TRP A 93 1.34 -2.44 3.36
C TRP A 93 1.78 -3.57 4.28
N ASN A 94 2.57 -3.27 5.29
CA ASN A 94 3.10 -4.28 6.20
C ASN A 94 3.13 -3.77 7.65
N ILE A 95 2.96 -4.69 8.59
CA ILE A 95 3.21 -4.44 10.01
C ILE A 95 4.68 -4.71 10.32
N GLY A 96 5.41 -3.67 10.72
CA GLY A 96 6.86 -3.68 10.95
C GLY A 96 7.34 -4.52 12.13
N ASN A 97 6.42 -4.97 12.99
CA ASN A 97 6.66 -5.86 14.13
C ASN A 97 5.98 -7.25 13.96
N SER A 98 5.55 -7.60 12.73
CA SER A 98 5.10 -8.95 12.40
C SER A 98 6.22 -9.99 12.55
N ALA A 99 5.87 -11.27 12.72
CA ALA A 99 6.86 -12.34 12.88
C ALA A 99 7.81 -12.42 11.66
N SER A 100 7.26 -12.26 10.45
CA SER A 100 8.04 -12.16 9.21
C SER A 100 9.07 -11.03 9.26
N GLU A 101 8.65 -9.83 9.64
CA GLU A 101 9.52 -8.65 9.67
C GLU A 101 10.61 -8.73 10.74
N LEU A 102 10.27 -9.23 11.93
CA LEU A 102 11.25 -9.46 13.00
C LEU A 102 12.28 -10.51 12.58
N MET A 103 11.86 -11.58 11.92
CA MET A 103 12.76 -12.61 11.39
C MET A 103 13.68 -12.05 10.30
N ARG A 104 13.14 -11.24 9.39
CA ARG A 104 13.92 -10.56 8.34
C ARG A 104 14.99 -9.66 8.95
N LYS A 105 14.62 -8.78 9.88
CA LYS A 105 15.54 -7.89 10.60
C LYS A 105 16.63 -8.67 11.34
N ARG A 106 16.28 -9.77 12.01
CA ARG A 106 17.24 -10.65 12.69
C ARG A 106 18.25 -11.27 11.73
N ARG A 107 17.82 -11.75 10.56
CA ARG A 107 18.73 -12.32 9.54
C ARG A 107 19.71 -11.29 9.02
N ILE A 108 19.25 -10.06 8.80
CA ILE A 108 20.10 -8.93 8.40
C ILE A 108 21.15 -8.64 9.48
N ALA A 109 20.73 -8.51 10.74
CA ALA A 109 21.62 -8.25 11.87
C ALA A 109 22.70 -9.34 12.04
N ASN A 110 22.34 -10.60 11.77
CA ASN A 110 23.25 -11.74 11.82
C ASN A 110 24.13 -11.90 10.56
N GLY A 111 24.16 -10.91 9.66
CA GLY A 111 24.97 -10.97 8.44
C GLY A 111 24.53 -12.05 7.42
N SER A 112 23.30 -12.56 7.54
CA SER A 112 22.78 -13.62 6.68
C SER A 112 21.41 -13.26 6.08
N PRO A 113 21.30 -12.12 5.37
CA PRO A 113 20.05 -11.61 4.85
C PRO A 113 19.43 -12.56 3.81
N GLY A 114 18.11 -12.44 3.62
CA GLY A 114 17.33 -13.28 2.72
C GLY A 114 16.88 -14.63 3.32
N SER A 115 15.89 -15.22 2.68
CA SER A 115 15.24 -16.47 3.09
C SER A 115 15.85 -17.69 2.39
N PRO A 116 15.74 -18.91 2.95
CA PRO A 116 16.20 -20.13 2.27
C PRO A 116 15.51 -20.41 0.93
N CYS A 117 14.29 -19.86 0.72
CA CYS A 117 13.49 -19.99 -0.51
C CYS A 117 13.20 -21.44 -0.92
N VAL A 118 12.61 -22.23 -0.01
CA VAL A 118 12.29 -23.64 -0.25
C VAL A 118 11.20 -23.84 -1.31
N LYS A 119 10.20 -22.96 -1.37
CA LYS A 119 9.04 -23.09 -2.29
C LYS A 119 9.28 -22.61 -3.72
N LYS A 120 10.20 -21.66 -3.91
CA LYS A 120 10.60 -21.09 -5.22
C LYS A 120 9.48 -20.50 -6.11
N HIS A 121 8.24 -20.34 -5.64
CA HIS A 121 7.14 -19.81 -6.47
C HIS A 121 7.37 -18.40 -7.02
N ALA A 122 8.22 -17.60 -6.38
CA ALA A 122 8.59 -16.25 -6.83
C ALA A 122 10.05 -16.17 -7.32
N ALA A 123 10.62 -17.29 -7.77
CA ALA A 123 11.97 -17.34 -8.32
C ALA A 123 11.93 -17.18 -9.84
N PHE A 124 12.08 -15.94 -10.31
CA PHE A 124 12.00 -15.58 -11.73
C PHE A 124 13.25 -14.88 -12.25
N ASP A 125 14.17 -14.48 -11.35
CA ASP A 125 15.32 -13.66 -11.71
C ASP A 125 16.54 -14.52 -12.07
N THR A 126 17.15 -14.25 -13.22
CA THR A 126 18.33 -14.98 -13.71
C THR A 126 19.60 -14.11 -13.75
N GLU A 127 19.65 -13.00 -12.99
CA GLU A 127 20.79 -12.06 -13.02
C GLU A 127 22.13 -12.74 -12.71
N PHE A 128 22.12 -13.74 -11.83
CA PHE A 128 23.35 -14.36 -11.32
C PHE A 128 23.52 -15.85 -11.63
N THR A 129 22.49 -16.52 -12.16
CA THR A 129 22.47 -17.95 -12.46
C THR A 129 21.43 -18.26 -13.54
N GLU A 130 21.67 -19.29 -14.35
CA GLU A 130 20.70 -19.80 -15.32
C GLU A 130 19.43 -20.34 -14.66
N ILE A 131 19.57 -20.97 -13.48
CA ILE A 131 18.41 -21.38 -12.67
C ILE A 131 17.84 -20.12 -11.99
N PRO A 132 16.56 -19.77 -12.21
CA PRO A 132 15.97 -18.59 -11.61
C PRO A 132 16.04 -18.57 -10.07
N GLN A 133 16.30 -17.39 -9.52
CA GLN A 133 16.37 -17.11 -8.09
C GLN A 133 15.27 -16.13 -7.69
N CYS A 134 14.84 -16.23 -6.42
CA CYS A 134 13.94 -15.23 -5.84
C CYS A 134 14.77 -14.08 -5.28
N LEU A 135 14.32 -12.84 -5.51
CA LEU A 135 14.99 -11.63 -4.99
C LEU A 135 15.05 -11.60 -3.45
N ALA A 136 14.10 -12.27 -2.78
CA ALA A 136 14.08 -12.42 -1.33
C ALA A 136 14.95 -13.58 -0.81
N SER A 137 15.63 -14.33 -1.69
CA SER A 137 16.45 -15.48 -1.31
C SER A 137 17.82 -15.07 -0.79
N LYS A 138 18.35 -15.85 0.16
CA LYS A 138 19.70 -15.67 0.71
C LYS A 138 20.79 -15.73 -0.37
N PRO A 139 20.78 -16.69 -1.32
CA PRO A 139 21.76 -16.71 -2.41
C PRO A 139 21.75 -15.44 -3.25
N TYR A 140 20.56 -14.97 -3.65
CA TYR A 140 20.42 -13.76 -4.46
C TYR A 140 20.90 -12.52 -3.71
N GLN A 141 20.39 -12.28 -2.49
CA GLN A 141 20.76 -11.08 -1.73
C GLN A 141 22.26 -11.03 -1.44
N LYS A 142 22.90 -12.17 -1.12
CA LYS A 142 24.36 -12.24 -0.95
C LYS A 142 25.10 -11.77 -2.20
N LYS A 143 24.73 -12.29 -3.37
CA LYS A 143 25.36 -11.92 -4.65
C LYS A 143 25.10 -10.46 -5.02
N LYS A 144 23.85 -10.00 -4.86
CA LYS A 144 23.46 -8.62 -5.19
C LYS A 144 24.15 -7.60 -4.30
N LEU A 145 24.28 -7.86 -3.01
CA LEU A 145 25.03 -6.99 -2.09
C LEU A 145 26.52 -6.94 -2.44
N ALA A 146 27.12 -8.07 -2.80
CA ALA A 146 28.52 -8.12 -3.24
C ALA A 146 28.75 -7.39 -4.57
N ALA A 147 27.78 -7.46 -5.50
CA ALA A 147 27.81 -6.68 -6.73
C ALA A 147 27.71 -5.18 -6.44
N LEU A 148 26.76 -4.76 -5.60
CA LEU A 148 26.55 -3.36 -5.22
C LEU A 148 27.81 -2.74 -4.59
N MET A 149 28.55 -3.49 -3.77
CA MET A 149 29.83 -3.01 -3.19
C MET A 149 30.89 -2.68 -4.23
N LYS A 150 30.85 -3.30 -5.42
CA LYS A 150 31.82 -3.05 -6.51
C LYS A 150 31.48 -1.81 -7.33
N GLU A 151 30.24 -1.33 -7.29
CA GLU A 151 29.78 -0.18 -8.07
C GLU A 151 30.35 1.17 -7.57
N LYS A 152 30.94 1.21 -6.37
CA LYS A 152 31.57 2.42 -5.78
C LYS A 152 30.69 3.68 -5.86
N LEU A 153 29.40 3.51 -5.57
CA LEU A 153 28.40 4.58 -5.66
C LEU A 153 28.57 5.62 -4.53
N PRO A 154 28.06 6.85 -4.72
CA PRO A 154 27.91 7.80 -3.63
C PRO A 154 27.14 7.18 -2.45
N LEU A 155 27.58 7.48 -1.22
CA LEU A 155 27.09 6.83 0.00
C LEU A 155 25.55 6.80 0.11
N LYS A 156 24.89 7.92 -0.21
CA LYS A 156 23.44 8.03 -0.16
C LYS A 156 22.73 7.09 -1.15
N VAL A 157 23.27 6.96 -2.37
CA VAL A 157 22.75 6.03 -3.40
C VAL A 157 23.01 4.58 -3.00
N PHE A 158 24.21 4.30 -2.49
CA PHE A 158 24.59 2.98 -2.02
C PHE A 158 23.66 2.47 -0.91
N GLU A 159 23.44 3.27 0.13
CA GLU A 159 22.58 2.86 1.25
C GLU A 159 21.12 2.69 0.82
N LYS A 160 20.58 3.53 -0.07
CA LYS A 160 19.21 3.38 -0.60
C LYS A 160 19.06 2.08 -1.40
N ARG A 161 19.99 1.77 -2.32
CA ARG A 161 19.99 0.51 -3.09
C ARG A 161 20.15 -0.70 -2.18
N LYS A 162 21.03 -0.63 -1.19
CA LYS A 162 21.23 -1.68 -0.19
C LYS A 162 19.97 -1.94 0.63
N GLN A 163 19.30 -0.90 1.10
CA GLN A 163 18.01 -1.02 1.81
C GLN A 163 16.96 -1.69 0.94
N ASN A 164 16.86 -1.35 -0.35
CA ASN A 164 15.93 -1.99 -1.28
C ASN A 164 16.20 -3.50 -1.48
N ILE A 165 17.46 -3.92 -1.49
CA ILE A 165 17.83 -5.35 -1.54
C ILE A 165 17.43 -6.04 -0.22
N LEU A 166 17.76 -5.43 0.92
CA LEU A 166 17.52 -5.98 2.24
C LEU A 166 16.02 -5.97 2.64
N ALA A 167 15.22 -5.12 2.02
CA ALA A 167 13.77 -5.06 2.23
C ALA A 167 13.08 -6.36 1.86
N LYS A 168 13.62 -7.13 0.90
CA LYS A 168 12.94 -8.28 0.30
C LYS A 168 12.69 -9.40 1.32
N ALA A 169 11.42 -9.82 1.43
CA ALA A 169 10.91 -10.83 2.36
C ALA A 169 10.26 -12.01 1.62
N CYS A 170 10.08 -13.16 2.29
CA CYS A 170 9.53 -14.35 1.65
C CYS A 170 8.00 -14.32 1.61
N ILE A 171 7.42 -13.91 0.49
CA ILE A 171 5.95 -13.87 0.37
C ILE A 171 5.29 -15.27 0.28
N CYS A 172 5.99 -16.29 -0.23
CA CYS A 172 5.41 -17.64 -0.43
C CYS A 172 5.12 -18.40 0.87
N HIS A 173 5.82 -18.04 1.94
CA HIS A 173 5.74 -18.71 3.23
C HIS A 173 5.18 -17.77 4.28
N ASP A 174 5.63 -16.51 4.26
CA ASP A 174 5.29 -15.57 5.31
C ASP A 174 3.86 -15.02 5.15
N LEU A 175 3.41 -14.70 3.93
CA LEU A 175 2.00 -14.28 3.71
C LEU A 175 1.02 -15.43 3.96
N ALA A 176 1.38 -16.64 3.54
CA ALA A 176 0.58 -17.84 3.81
C ALA A 176 0.63 -18.28 5.29
N GLY A 177 1.52 -17.69 6.09
CA GLY A 177 1.75 -18.05 7.49
C GLY A 177 0.47 -17.96 8.34
N ALA A 178 -0.34 -16.94 8.10
CA ALA A 178 -1.62 -16.73 8.78
C ALA A 178 -2.51 -17.98 8.72
N ALA A 179 -2.77 -18.46 7.50
CA ALA A 179 -3.58 -19.65 7.28
C ALA A 179 -2.86 -20.94 7.69
N THR A 180 -1.59 -21.10 7.30
CA THR A 180 -0.86 -22.36 7.52
C THR A 180 -0.57 -22.66 8.99
N ILE A 181 -0.36 -21.65 9.84
CA ILE A 181 -0.23 -21.83 11.29
C ILE A 181 -1.58 -22.25 11.88
N THR A 182 -2.63 -21.49 11.58
CA THR A 182 -3.97 -21.68 12.14
C THR A 182 -4.55 -23.05 11.77
N LEU A 183 -4.29 -23.52 10.54
CA LEU A 183 -4.71 -24.83 10.04
C LEU A 183 -3.75 -25.98 10.39
N GLY A 184 -2.68 -25.71 11.13
CA GLY A 184 -1.72 -26.75 11.55
C GLY A 184 -0.84 -27.33 10.42
N ILE A 185 -0.79 -26.68 9.27
CA ILE A 185 -0.03 -27.11 8.08
C ILE A 185 1.47 -26.80 8.26
N ASP A 186 1.79 -25.60 8.75
CA ASP A 186 3.18 -25.19 9.00
C ASP A 186 3.30 -24.35 10.28
N LYS A 187 3.66 -25.03 11.36
CA LYS A 187 3.85 -24.40 12.68
C LYS A 187 5.10 -23.52 12.77
N LYS A 188 6.00 -23.58 11.78
CA LYS A 188 7.27 -22.81 11.76
C LYS A 188 7.16 -21.55 10.90
N ALA A 189 6.01 -21.32 10.26
CA ALA A 189 5.78 -20.13 9.47
C ALA A 189 5.96 -18.85 10.28
N GLN A 190 6.52 -17.84 9.63
CA GLN A 190 6.76 -16.52 10.21
C GLN A 190 5.78 -15.58 9.53
N THR A 191 4.61 -15.41 10.12
CA THR A 191 3.49 -14.71 9.47
C THR A 191 3.82 -13.23 9.22
N ALA A 192 3.60 -12.81 7.98
CA ALA A 192 3.51 -11.40 7.60
C ALA A 192 2.07 -10.93 7.78
N LEU A 193 1.90 -9.68 8.23
CA LEU A 193 0.58 -9.06 8.38
C LEU A 193 0.55 -7.84 7.47
N THR A 194 -0.37 -7.84 6.50
CA THR A 194 -0.41 -6.83 5.44
C THR A 194 -1.74 -6.08 5.37
N PRO A 195 -2.20 -5.48 6.48
CA PRO A 195 -3.40 -4.64 6.45
C PRO A 195 -3.12 -3.34 5.70
N GLY A 196 -4.14 -2.75 5.09
CA GLY A 196 -4.05 -1.36 4.64
C GLY A 196 -3.85 -0.39 5.82
N PRO A 197 -3.49 0.87 5.55
CA PRO A 197 -3.16 1.85 6.60
C PRO A 197 -4.36 2.23 7.47
N ASN A 198 -5.59 1.94 6.99
CA ASN A 198 -6.82 2.17 7.73
C ASN A 198 -6.94 1.31 9.00
N ILE A 199 -6.09 0.29 9.20
CA ILE A 199 -6.12 -0.58 10.39
C ILE A 199 -5.99 0.20 11.69
N ILE A 200 -5.22 1.29 11.69
CA ILE A 200 -4.98 2.12 12.88
C ILE A 200 -6.26 2.79 13.41
N ASN A 201 -7.33 2.79 12.61
CA ASN A 201 -8.62 3.36 12.99
C ASN A 201 -9.55 2.32 13.64
N PHE A 202 -9.15 1.04 13.69
CA PHE A 202 -9.95 -0.05 14.26
C PHE A 202 -9.10 -0.82 15.28
N SER A 203 -9.53 -0.85 16.54
CA SER A 203 -8.85 -1.61 17.61
C SER A 203 -9.72 -2.69 18.26
N LYS A 204 -10.99 -2.79 17.87
CA LYS A 204 -11.90 -3.79 18.41
C LYS A 204 -11.89 -5.07 17.55
N ILE A 205 -11.56 -6.20 18.17
CA ILE A 205 -11.86 -7.51 17.60
C ILE A 205 -13.38 -7.67 17.60
N SER A 206 -13.96 -7.81 16.41
CA SER A 206 -15.40 -7.68 16.18
C SER A 206 -15.98 -8.97 15.60
N SER A 207 -17.26 -9.25 15.84
CA SER A 207 -17.99 -10.29 15.13
C SER A 207 -18.29 -9.89 13.69
N LEU A 208 -18.66 -10.84 12.82
CA LEU A 208 -19.11 -10.54 11.46
C LEU A 208 -20.34 -9.63 11.50
N LYS A 209 -21.28 -9.91 12.42
CA LYS A 209 -22.48 -9.10 12.59
C LYS A 209 -22.13 -7.64 12.89
N GLU A 210 -21.22 -7.40 13.83
CA GLU A 210 -20.78 -6.04 14.17
C GLU A 210 -20.10 -5.35 12.99
N MET A 211 -19.24 -6.05 12.24
CA MET A 211 -18.59 -5.45 11.06
C MET A 211 -19.62 -5.09 9.97
N VAL A 212 -20.62 -5.95 9.75
CA VAL A 212 -21.73 -5.66 8.83
C VAL A 212 -22.57 -4.49 9.34
N ASP A 213 -22.87 -4.45 10.64
CA ASP A 213 -23.58 -3.34 11.27
C ASP A 213 -22.82 -2.01 11.13
N HIS A 214 -21.48 -2.04 11.21
CA HIS A 214 -20.62 -0.88 10.96
C HIS A 214 -20.72 -0.38 9.52
N ILE A 215 -20.60 -1.28 8.54
CA ILE A 215 -20.68 -0.94 7.11
C ILE A 215 -22.02 -0.29 6.76
N TYR A 216 -23.12 -0.74 7.38
CA TYR A 216 -24.46 -0.20 7.17
C TYR A 216 -24.86 0.90 8.15
N GLY A 217 -23.92 1.44 8.94
CA GLY A 217 -24.15 2.59 9.82
C GLY A 217 -25.04 2.32 11.04
N ARG A 218 -25.24 1.05 11.41
CA ARG A 218 -26.00 0.66 12.61
C ARG A 218 -25.19 0.78 13.90
N ILE A 219 -23.86 0.64 13.80
CA ILE A 219 -22.90 0.89 14.88
C ILE A 219 -21.66 1.59 14.32
N ASN A 220 -20.76 2.06 15.18
CA ASN A 220 -19.45 2.57 14.78
C ASN A 220 -18.34 1.76 15.48
N LEU A 221 -17.47 1.14 14.68
CA LEU A 221 -16.29 0.39 15.12
C LEU A 221 -14.98 1.17 14.99
N ILE A 222 -15.01 2.40 14.47
CA ILE A 222 -13.83 3.26 14.44
C ILE A 222 -13.54 3.73 15.85
N THR A 223 -12.30 3.50 16.30
CA THR A 223 -11.83 3.85 17.64
C THR A 223 -10.89 5.04 17.65
N SER A 224 -10.46 5.52 16.48
CA SER A 224 -9.61 6.70 16.33
C SER A 224 -10.43 7.98 16.24
N GLU A 225 -10.26 8.88 17.21
CA GLU A 225 -10.93 10.20 17.25
C GLU A 225 -10.50 11.13 16.11
N ASN A 226 -9.26 10.97 15.65
CA ASN A 226 -8.60 11.80 14.65
C ASN A 226 -8.48 11.11 13.29
N ARG A 227 -9.38 10.17 12.99
CA ARG A 227 -9.45 9.56 11.65
C ARG A 227 -9.68 10.66 10.61
N VAL A 228 -8.78 10.71 9.62
CA VAL A 228 -8.95 11.52 8.41
C VAL A 228 -9.87 10.81 7.41
N HIS A 229 -10.59 11.59 6.60
CA HIS A 229 -11.44 11.08 5.53
C HIS A 229 -10.64 10.27 4.50
N MET A 230 -11.26 9.27 3.86
CA MET A 230 -10.58 8.38 2.92
C MET A 230 -9.85 9.12 1.78
N PHE A 231 -10.44 10.18 1.21
CA PHE A 231 -9.83 10.99 0.15
C PHE A 231 -8.59 11.76 0.59
N LEU A 232 -8.60 12.31 1.81
CA LEU A 232 -7.39 12.92 2.36
C LEU A 232 -6.32 11.87 2.57
N ARG A 233 -6.70 10.69 3.09
CA ARG A 233 -5.74 9.62 3.28
C ARG A 233 -5.13 9.17 1.95
N GLU A 234 -5.94 9.01 0.91
CA GLU A 234 -5.46 8.71 -0.43
C GLU A 234 -4.48 9.78 -0.94
N LEU A 235 -4.85 11.06 -0.82
CA LEU A 235 -4.00 12.17 -1.26
C LEU A 235 -2.67 12.22 -0.49
N GLU A 236 -2.68 12.02 0.83
CA GLU A 236 -1.47 11.89 1.65
C GLU A 236 -0.53 10.81 1.07
N LEU A 237 -1.07 9.65 0.68
CA LEU A 237 -0.29 8.56 0.10
C LEU A 237 0.33 8.94 -1.25
N TYR A 238 -0.42 9.64 -2.11
CA TYR A 238 0.12 10.10 -3.38
C TYR A 238 1.19 11.19 -3.21
N VAL A 239 1.02 12.10 -2.24
CA VAL A 239 2.04 13.12 -1.91
C VAL A 239 3.30 12.46 -1.33
N GLU A 240 3.16 11.47 -0.44
CA GLU A 240 4.28 10.65 0.04
C GLU A 240 5.00 9.96 -1.12
N HIS A 241 4.26 9.39 -2.07
CA HIS A 241 4.83 8.76 -3.25
C HIS A 241 5.53 9.75 -4.18
N PHE A 242 4.94 10.93 -4.39
CA PHE A 242 5.54 12.01 -5.18
C PHE A 242 6.87 12.46 -4.58
N ARG A 243 6.92 12.64 -3.26
CA ARG A 243 8.15 12.95 -2.52
C ARG A 243 9.22 11.88 -2.68
N ALA A 244 8.84 10.61 -2.56
CA ALA A 244 9.77 9.48 -2.73
C ALA A 244 10.34 9.43 -4.16
N LYS A 245 9.48 9.63 -5.17
CA LYS A 245 9.88 9.66 -6.59
C LYS A 245 10.80 10.85 -6.89
N PHE A 246 10.49 12.02 -6.34
CA PHE A 246 11.36 13.19 -6.43
C PHE A 246 12.76 12.89 -5.86
N GLU A 247 12.84 12.26 -4.69
CA GLU A 247 14.13 11.91 -4.08
C GLU A 247 14.91 10.92 -4.96
N ASP A 248 14.26 9.89 -5.51
CA ASP A 248 14.92 8.92 -6.39
C ASP A 248 15.52 9.57 -7.65
N ILE A 249 14.78 10.47 -8.28
CA ILE A 249 15.24 11.20 -9.46
C ILE A 249 16.37 12.17 -9.09
N SER A 250 16.24 12.88 -7.97
CA SER A 250 17.27 13.81 -7.46
C SER A 250 18.59 13.11 -7.14
N LEU A 251 18.55 11.81 -6.83
CA LEU A 251 19.73 10.98 -6.58
C LEU A 251 20.30 10.32 -7.85
N GLY A 252 19.72 10.59 -9.02
CA GLY A 252 20.10 9.94 -10.29
C GLY A 252 19.81 8.44 -10.29
N ILE A 253 18.89 7.96 -9.44
CA ILE A 253 18.50 6.54 -9.41
C ILE A 253 17.55 6.23 -10.58
N VAL A 254 16.71 7.21 -10.94
CA VAL A 254 15.82 7.17 -12.12
C VAL A 254 16.21 8.34 -13.01
N VAL A 255 16.71 8.05 -14.21
CA VAL A 255 17.37 9.06 -15.05
C VAL A 255 16.51 9.46 -16.26
N ASN A 256 15.86 8.50 -16.91
CA ASN A 256 15.13 8.76 -18.15
C ASN A 256 13.74 9.34 -17.87
N GLU A 257 13.45 10.49 -18.49
CA GLU A 257 12.16 11.21 -18.41
C GLU A 257 11.70 11.61 -16.99
N GLY A 258 12.59 11.51 -16.00
CA GLY A 258 12.27 11.73 -14.58
C GLY A 258 11.63 13.11 -14.33
N LYS A 259 12.22 14.18 -14.89
CA LYS A 259 11.66 15.55 -14.74
C LYS A 259 10.24 15.65 -15.24
N LYS A 260 10.00 15.17 -16.47
CA LYS A 260 8.69 15.24 -17.13
C LYS A 260 7.63 14.50 -16.32
N GLN A 261 7.96 13.30 -15.85
CA GLN A 261 7.07 12.52 -15.00
C GLN A 261 6.77 13.21 -13.66
N LEU A 262 7.74 13.92 -13.06
CA LEU A 262 7.50 14.68 -11.83
C LEU A 262 6.61 15.89 -12.07
N ILE A 263 6.79 16.61 -13.18
CA ILE A 263 5.93 17.75 -13.56
C ILE A 263 4.49 17.27 -13.76
N GLU A 264 4.29 16.19 -14.52
CA GLU A 264 2.96 15.62 -14.78
C GLU A 264 2.31 15.13 -13.48
N PHE A 265 3.05 14.43 -12.63
CA PHE A 265 2.53 13.97 -11.34
C PHE A 265 2.15 15.15 -10.43
N GLY A 266 3.01 16.17 -10.33
CA GLY A 266 2.71 17.38 -9.57
C GLY A 266 1.46 18.11 -10.07
N SER A 267 1.27 18.21 -11.40
CA SER A 267 0.07 18.79 -12.00
C SER A 267 -1.17 17.99 -11.63
N ASN A 268 -1.15 16.67 -11.84
CA ASN A 268 -2.28 15.80 -11.55
C ASN A 268 -2.68 15.83 -10.05
N LEU A 269 -1.71 15.98 -9.15
CA LEU A 269 -1.99 16.14 -7.72
C LEU A 269 -2.70 17.47 -7.42
N LEU A 270 -2.29 18.57 -8.05
CA LEU A 270 -2.95 19.87 -7.88
C LEU A 270 -4.37 19.86 -8.45
N ASP A 271 -4.58 19.17 -9.57
CA ASP A 271 -5.90 18.98 -10.16
C ASP A 271 -6.80 18.15 -9.23
N GLY A 272 -6.29 17.04 -8.69
CA GLY A 272 -6.99 16.22 -7.69
C GLY A 272 -7.33 16.98 -6.40
N ILE A 273 -6.42 17.81 -5.91
CA ILE A 273 -6.65 18.68 -4.75
C ILE A 273 -7.77 19.69 -5.04
N SER A 274 -7.74 20.32 -6.21
CA SER A 274 -8.76 21.29 -6.62
C SER A 274 -10.13 20.61 -6.71
N TYR A 275 -10.18 19.42 -7.29
CA TYR A 275 -11.36 18.59 -7.34
C TYR A 275 -11.91 18.23 -5.94
N TYR A 276 -11.04 17.78 -5.01
CA TYR A 276 -11.46 17.49 -3.62
C TYR A 276 -11.93 18.73 -2.87
N LYS A 277 -11.38 19.90 -3.16
CA LYS A 277 -11.85 21.17 -2.58
C LYS A 277 -13.28 21.48 -3.02
N GLU A 278 -13.57 21.41 -4.31
CA GLU A 278 -14.93 21.61 -4.84
C GLU A 278 -15.92 20.57 -4.31
N LEU A 279 -15.46 19.33 -4.10
CA LEU A 279 -16.28 18.26 -3.56
C LEU A 279 -16.67 18.51 -2.09
N THR A 280 -15.74 19.05 -1.31
CA THR A 280 -15.96 19.41 0.09
C THR A 280 -17.07 20.45 0.24
N GLU A 281 -17.23 21.35 -0.72
CA GLU A 281 -18.30 22.34 -0.72
C GLU A 281 -19.70 21.72 -0.83
N LYS A 282 -19.79 20.51 -1.40
CA LYS A 282 -21.06 19.86 -1.76
C LYS A 282 -21.53 18.80 -0.74
N PHE A 283 -20.63 18.11 -0.04
CA PHE A 283 -21.02 16.89 0.72
C PHE A 283 -20.33 16.67 2.07
N ILE A 284 -19.24 17.38 2.39
CA ILE A 284 -18.52 17.20 3.66
C ILE A 284 -19.07 18.21 4.66
N GLU A 285 -20.10 17.82 5.41
CA GLU A 285 -20.66 18.66 6.49
C GLU A 285 -19.86 18.52 7.79
N GLU A 286 -19.49 17.29 8.17
CA GLU A 286 -18.70 17.05 9.38
C GLU A 286 -17.21 17.31 9.13
N LYS A 287 -16.58 18.05 10.06
CA LYS A 287 -15.13 18.37 10.04
C LYS A 287 -14.66 19.06 8.75
N LYS A 288 -15.55 19.78 8.05
CA LYS A 288 -15.26 20.54 6.82
C LYS A 288 -14.01 21.42 6.94
N ASP A 289 -13.91 22.21 8.01
CA ASP A 289 -12.78 23.11 8.21
C ASP A 289 -11.46 22.34 8.37
N SER A 290 -11.46 21.26 9.14
CA SER A 290 -10.29 20.38 9.28
C SER A 290 -9.91 19.76 7.94
N PHE A 291 -10.89 19.37 7.13
CA PHE A 291 -10.64 18.79 5.81
C PHE A 291 -9.98 19.79 4.87
N ILE A 292 -10.51 21.03 4.81
CA ILE A 292 -9.96 22.12 4.00
C ILE A 292 -8.54 22.46 4.44
N LEU A 293 -8.30 22.55 5.76
CA LEU A 293 -6.96 22.79 6.29
C LEU A 293 -5.96 21.69 5.88
N SER A 294 -6.36 20.42 5.94
CA SER A 294 -5.54 19.30 5.46
C SER A 294 -5.27 19.37 3.96
N LEU A 295 -6.27 19.72 3.14
CA LEU A 295 -6.07 19.92 1.70
C LEU A 295 -5.06 21.02 1.39
N GLU A 296 -5.19 22.19 2.03
CA GLU A 296 -4.26 23.31 1.80
C GLU A 296 -2.84 22.97 2.29
N SER A 297 -2.69 22.21 3.38
CA SER A 297 -1.39 21.69 3.82
C SER A 297 -0.76 20.79 2.75
N LEU A 298 -1.51 19.82 2.22
CA LEU A 298 -1.02 18.91 1.17
C LEU A 298 -0.69 19.67 -0.12
N LYS A 299 -1.48 20.68 -0.47
CA LYS A 299 -1.21 21.56 -1.61
C LYS A 299 0.11 22.30 -1.48
N CYS A 300 0.39 22.87 -0.31
CA CYS A 300 1.67 23.52 -0.03
C CYS A 300 2.84 22.56 -0.23
N GLU A 301 2.73 21.32 0.26
CA GLU A 301 3.76 20.30 0.06
C GLU A 301 4.00 19.97 -1.42
N VAL A 302 2.93 19.83 -2.21
CA VAL A 302 3.04 19.59 -3.66
C VAL A 302 3.70 20.76 -4.36
N ILE A 303 3.31 22.01 -4.04
CA ILE A 303 3.92 23.22 -4.61
C ILE A 303 5.41 23.29 -4.26
N ASP A 304 5.78 22.97 -3.03
CA ASP A 304 7.18 22.98 -2.60
C ASP A 304 8.02 21.92 -3.32
N ILE A 305 7.47 20.74 -3.59
CA ILE A 305 8.15 19.73 -4.41
C ILE A 305 8.24 20.21 -5.86
N ASN A 306 7.17 20.74 -6.45
CA ASN A 306 7.16 21.27 -7.83
C ASN A 306 8.24 22.34 -8.04
N ARG A 307 8.38 23.28 -7.10
CA ARG A 307 9.45 24.29 -7.13
C ARG A 307 10.83 23.62 -7.16
N LYS A 308 11.06 22.61 -6.32
CA LYS A 308 12.34 21.88 -6.32
C LYS A 308 12.58 21.12 -7.63
N VAL A 309 11.53 20.62 -8.29
CA VAL A 309 11.62 19.95 -9.60
C VAL A 309 12.12 20.91 -10.68
N GLU A 310 11.73 22.18 -10.65
CA GLU A 310 12.19 23.18 -11.62
C GLU A 310 13.72 23.32 -11.62
N PHE A 311 14.32 23.30 -10.42
CA PHE A 311 15.78 23.42 -10.21
C PHE A 311 16.57 22.12 -10.40
N LEU A 312 15.93 21.00 -10.76
CA LEU A 312 16.68 19.78 -11.11
C LEU A 312 17.40 20.00 -12.45
N GLU A 313 18.74 20.00 -12.39
CA GLU A 313 19.64 19.94 -13.54
C GLU A 313 19.74 18.47 -14.01
N PHE A 314 19.58 18.23 -15.32
CA PHE A 314 19.71 16.92 -15.96
C PHE A 314 20.85 16.94 -16.96
#